data_AF-A0A3C1KR61-F1
#
_entry.id   AF-A0A3C1KR61-F1
#
_cell.length_a   1.000
_cell.length_b   1.000
_cell.length_c   1.000
_cell.angle_alpha   90.00
_cell.angle_beta   90.00
_cell.angle_gamma   90.00
#
_symmetry.space_group_name_H-M   'P 1'
#
loop_
_entity.id
_entity.type
_entity.pdbx_description
1 polymer ?
#
loop_
_entity_poly.entity_id
_entity_poly.type
_entity_poly.pdbx_seq_one_letter_code
_entity_poly.pdbx_strand_id
1 'polypeptide(L)' 'MNLRSNGLLAIVLGLLSSAVVGAESLASQAHQLIEQRCVVCHACYDAPCQLKMEAHEGLVRGGSQTLVYDSTRLLAG' A
#
# COMPACT_ATOMS: atom_id res chain seq x y z
N MET A 1 -33.56 -7.56 39.53
CA MET A 1 -32.48 -6.78 40.17
C MET A 1 -31.14 -6.83 39.42
N ASN A 2 -31.06 -6.92 38.07
CA ASN A 2 -29.73 -6.85 37.38
C ASN A 2 -29.72 -6.14 36.01
N LEU A 3 -30.87 -5.71 35.47
CA LEU A 3 -30.93 -5.15 34.11
C LEU A 3 -30.36 -3.73 33.99
N ARG A 4 -30.32 -2.96 35.10
CA ARG A 4 -29.73 -1.61 35.14
C ARG A 4 -28.20 -1.62 35.25
N SER A 5 -27.60 -2.65 35.84
CA SER A 5 -26.15 -2.76 36.02
C SER A 5 -25.42 -3.14 34.72
N ASN A 6 -26.01 -4.03 33.92
CA ASN A 6 -25.44 -4.44 32.62
C ASN A 6 -25.51 -3.32 31.57
N GLY A 7 -26.53 -2.45 31.63
CA GLY A 7 -26.67 -1.31 30.73
C GLY A 7 -25.57 -0.26 30.94
N LEU A 8 -25.22 0.05 32.19
CA LEU A 8 -24.13 0.98 32.48
C LEU A 8 -22.76 0.43 32.04
N LEU A 9 -22.51 -0.86 32.22
CA LEU A 9 -21.22 -1.47 31.86
C LEU A 9 -20.98 -1.45 30.34
N ALA A 10 -22.01 -1.70 29.53
CA ALA A 10 -21.92 -1.64 28.07
C ALA A 10 -21.69 -0.21 27.53
N ILE A 11 -22.27 0.80 28.18
CA ILE A 11 -22.08 2.22 27.82
C ILE A 11 -20.66 2.69 28.18
N VAL A 12 -20.16 2.29 29.36
CA VAL A 12 -18.78 2.61 29.78
C VAL A 12 -17.76 1.96 28.85
N LEU A 13 -17.98 0.71 28.41
CA LEU A 13 -17.09 0.04 27.47
C LEU A 13 -17.15 0.64 26.04
N GLY A 14 -18.31 1.12 25.60
CA GLY A 14 -18.50 1.74 24.28
C GLY A 14 -17.87 3.12 24.15
N LEU A 15 -17.83 3.92 25.22
CA LEU A 15 -17.29 5.29 25.20
C LEU A 15 -15.75 5.36 25.16
N LEU A 16 -15.03 4.32 25.59
CA LEU A 16 -13.56 4.29 25.52
C LEU A 16 -13.01 3.98 24.10
N SER A 17 -13.84 3.53 23.16
CA SER A 17 -13.38 2.96 21.89
C SER A 17 -13.20 3.99 20.74
N SER A 18 -13.67 5.22 20.90
CA SER A 18 -13.77 6.18 19.78
C SER A 18 -12.46 6.91 19.39
N ALA A 19 -11.32 6.64 20.04
CA ALA A 19 -10.10 7.45 19.90
C ALA A 19 -8.96 6.85 19.03
N VAL A 20 -9.09 5.63 18.49
CA VAL A 20 -8.02 5.01 17.65
C VAL A 20 -8.16 5.29 16.15
N VAL A 21 -9.12 6.12 15.74
CA VAL A 21 -9.29 6.49 14.33
C VAL A 21 -8.40 7.70 14.03
N GLY A 22 -7.21 7.45 13.48
CA GLY A 22 -6.50 8.46 12.68
C GLY A 22 -5.13 8.90 13.21
N ALA A 23 -4.10 8.13 12.86
CA ALA A 23 -2.77 8.65 12.53
C ALA A 23 -1.99 7.54 11.79
N GLU A 24 -2.49 7.12 10.64
CA GLU A 24 -1.71 6.21 9.77
C GLU A 24 -0.51 7.00 9.22
N SER A 25 0.70 6.41 9.33
CA SER A 25 1.92 7.11 8.94
C SER A 25 1.89 7.48 7.44
N LEU A 26 2.56 8.57 7.05
CA LEU A 26 2.67 8.95 5.64
C LEU A 26 3.22 7.78 4.80
N ALA A 27 4.18 7.03 5.35
CA ALA A 27 4.76 5.87 4.68
C ALA A 27 3.70 4.78 4.43
N SER A 28 2.84 4.50 5.41
CA SER A 28 1.77 3.51 5.30
C SER A 28 0.71 3.95 4.27
N GLN A 29 0.29 5.21 4.30
CA GLN A 29 -0.64 5.77 3.31
C GLN A 29 -0.06 5.75 1.89
N ALA A 30 1.21 6.15 1.74
CA ALA A 30 1.90 6.11 0.46
C ALA A 30 2.04 4.67 -0.06
N HIS A 31 2.37 3.72 0.81
CA HIS A 31 2.47 2.32 0.45
C HIS A 31 1.12 1.78 -0.06
N GLN A 32 0.01 2.03 0.65
CA GLN A 32 -1.33 1.64 0.18
C GLN A 32 -1.66 2.23 -1.20
N LEU A 33 -1.36 3.52 -1.42
CA LEU A 33 -1.62 4.17 -2.71
C LEU A 33 -0.81 3.52 -3.83
N ILE A 34 0.48 3.25 -3.59
CA ILE A 34 1.37 2.61 -4.57
C ILE A 34 0.83 1.23 -4.94
N GLU A 35 0.50 0.40 -3.96
CA GLU A 35 -0.03 -0.95 -4.18
C GLU A 35 -1.35 -0.93 -4.96
N GLN A 36 -2.27 -0.03 -4.61
CA GLN A 36 -3.61 -0.01 -5.21
C GLN A 36 -3.67 0.65 -6.59
N ARG A 37 -2.72 1.53 -6.93
CA ARG A 37 -2.83 2.40 -8.12
C ARG A 37 -1.64 2.35 -9.06
N CYS A 38 -0.45 2.06 -8.55
CA CYS A 38 0.77 2.19 -9.34
C CYS A 38 1.31 0.83 -9.79
N VAL A 39 1.26 -0.19 -8.92
CA VAL A 39 1.82 -1.52 -9.23
C VAL A 39 1.15 -2.16 -10.45
N VAL A 40 -0.12 -1.87 -10.74
CA VAL A 40 -0.81 -2.38 -11.94
C VAL A 40 -0.08 -2.04 -13.26
N CYS A 41 0.59 -0.89 -13.31
CA CYS A 41 1.39 -0.47 -14.47
C CYS A 41 2.90 -0.56 -14.23
N HIS A 42 3.34 -0.60 -12.97
CA HIS A 42 4.76 -0.51 -12.56
C HIS A 42 5.23 -1.72 -11.72
N ALA A 43 4.67 -2.91 -11.95
CA ALA A 43 5.12 -4.15 -11.30
C ALA A 43 6.47 -4.67 -11.85
N CYS A 44 6.76 -4.40 -13.12
CA CYS A 44 7.93 -4.94 -13.82
C CYS A 44 8.71 -3.83 -14.54
N TYR A 45 9.88 -4.19 -15.08
CA TYR A 45 10.67 -3.34 -15.96
C TYR A 45 10.03 -3.12 -17.34
N ASP A 46 8.88 -3.73 -17.63
CA ASP A 46 8.15 -3.56 -18.90
C ASP A 46 7.41 -2.23 -19.00
N ALA A 47 7.27 -1.49 -17.90
CA ALA A 47 6.71 -0.14 -17.91
C ALA A 47 7.57 0.79 -18.79
N PRO A 48 6.99 1.79 -19.48
CA PRO A 48 7.73 2.64 -20.43
C PRO A 48 8.88 3.43 -19.79
N CYS A 49 8.82 3.69 -18.49
CA CYS A 49 9.89 4.33 -17.72
C CYS A 49 10.77 3.33 -16.93
N GLN A 50 10.56 2.03 -17.09
CA GLN A 50 11.21 0.93 -16.36
C GLN A 50 11.25 1.12 -14.83
N LEU A 51 10.26 1.86 -14.31
CA LEU A 51 10.06 2.07 -12.88
C LEU A 51 9.34 0.84 -12.30
N LYS A 52 9.95 0.24 -11.29
CA LYS A 52 9.44 -0.95 -10.59
C LYS A 52 9.06 -0.56 -9.17
N MET A 53 7.78 -0.31 -8.92
CA MET A 53 7.30 0.13 -7.60
C MET A 53 6.97 -1.03 -6.65
N GLU A 54 6.83 -2.25 -7.16
CA GLU A 54 6.63 -3.47 -6.33
C GLU A 54 7.88 -3.83 -5.50
N ALA A 55 9.05 -3.32 -5.91
CA ALA A 55 10.34 -3.66 -5.30
C ALA A 55 11.03 -2.41 -4.74
N HIS A 56 11.54 -2.48 -3.51
CA HIS A 56 12.09 -1.30 -2.83
C HIS A 56 13.30 -0.73 -3.56
N GLU A 57 14.20 -1.59 -4.03
CA GLU A 57 15.36 -1.19 -4.86
C GLU A 57 14.92 -0.51 -6.18
N GLY A 58 13.84 -1.01 -6.79
CA GLY A 58 13.21 -0.39 -7.95
C GLY A 58 12.67 1.02 -7.67
N LEU A 59 12.06 1.23 -6.49
CA LEU A 59 11.55 2.52 -6.07
C LEU A 59 12.69 3.52 -5.77
N VAL A 60 13.75 3.07 -5.09
CA VAL A 60 14.93 3.88 -4.77
C VAL A 60 15.70 4.28 -6.03
N ARG A 61 15.84 3.36 -7.00
CA ARG A 61 16.48 3.65 -8.29
C ARG A 61 15.68 4.66 -9.12
N GLY A 62 14.36 4.63 -9.01
CA GLY A 62 13.46 5.43 -9.84
C GLY A 62 13.36 4.90 -11.29
N GLY A 63 12.69 5.69 -12.13
CA GLY A 63 12.57 5.39 -13.56
C GLY A 63 13.91 5.57 -14.27
N SER A 64 14.19 4.73 -15.26
CA SER A 64 15.45 4.73 -16.01
C SER A 64 15.23 4.52 -17.51
N GLN A 65 15.97 5.27 -18.33
CA GLN A 65 16.04 5.05 -19.78
C GLN A 65 17.07 4.00 -20.17
N THR A 66 17.98 3.64 -19.26
CA THR A 66 18.91 2.52 -19.48
C THR A 66 18.13 1.22 -19.46
N LEU A 67 18.13 0.48 -20.57
CA LEU A 67 17.40 -0.77 -20.70
C LEU A 67 17.91 -1.80 -19.70
N VAL A 68 17.01 -2.28 -18.84
CA VAL A 68 17.25 -3.40 -17.92
C VAL A 68 16.96 -4.72 -18.63
N TYR A 69 15.95 -4.73 -19.50
CA TYR A 69 15.56 -5.89 -20.29
C TYR A 69 15.69 -5.60 -21.79
N ASP A 70 16.25 -6.55 -22.53
CA ASP A 70 16.33 -6.49 -23.98
C ASP A 70 15.04 -7.08 -24.59
N SER A 71 14.19 -6.22 -25.14
CA SER A 71 12.92 -6.62 -25.74
C SER A 71 13.07 -7.50 -27.00
N THR A 72 14.27 -7.56 -27.60
CA THR A 72 14.53 -8.48 -28.72
C THR A 72 14.43 -9.94 -28.30
N ARG A 73 14.49 -10.25 -27.00
CA ARG A 73 14.26 -11.61 -26.47
C ARG A 73 12.85 -12.14 -26.78
N LEU A 74 11.86 -11.27 -27.01
CA LEU A 74 10.51 -11.68 -27.41
C LEU A 74 10.42 -12.05 -28.90
N LEU A 75 11.44 -11.72 -29.69
CA LEU A 75 11.52 -11.97 -31.13
C LEU A 75 12.37 -13.20 -31.47
N ALA A 76 13.00 -13.84 -30.47
CA ALA A 76 13.73 -15.10 -30.63
C ALA A 76 12.74 -16.27 -30.72
N GLY A 77 12.04 -16.36 -31.86
CA GLY A 77 11.24 -17.51 -32.27
C GLY A 77 12.02 -18.45 -33.18
#